data_AF-A0A8E0NAT5-F1
#
_entry.id   AF-A0A8E0NAT5-F1
#
_cell.length_a   1.000
_cell.length_b   1.000
_cell.length_c   1.000
_cell.angle_alpha   90.00
_cell.angle_beta   90.00
_cell.angle_gamma   90.00
#
_symmetry.space_group_name_H-M   'P 1'
#
loop_
_entity.id
_entity.type
_entity.pdbx_description
1 polymer ?
#
loop_
_entity_poly.entity_id
_entity_poly.type
_entity_poly.pdbx_seq_one_letter_code
_entity_poly.pdbx_strand_id
1 'polypeptide(L)'
;MPSPIRRLPPLAIGCALVALTTVLPRPAWADPAPSFQTLLERIGASPSAAEADALLEAAEARVRQARVRPNPTAALEAENAFGSGPFSGYDNAETTLSLTQDLELWGRRGARVEVARAEAGTAALRRDQAVVDAAGRLALVYAEAEAAERRFALAEEALGLTIADARAALVLVEEGREPLLRGIQAESEAAAARATRDEAQAERDAAFARLTAVAMLPTPATSIADSLLDDAPLRTPLEAAPGRRRCASPRPNARRPSGGSPSSGCARGRMSAPASASGDTKPRTPRP
;
A
#
# COMPACT_ATOMS: atom_id res chain seq x y z
N MET A 1 -36.02 -4.49 60.81
CA MET A 1 -36.24 -3.10 60.34
C MET A 1 -36.20 -3.13 58.82
N PRO A 2 -37.26 -2.71 58.11
CA PRO A 2 -37.23 -2.60 56.64
C PRO A 2 -36.52 -1.30 56.23
N SER A 3 -35.58 -1.41 55.28
CA SER A 3 -34.88 -0.28 54.66
C SER A 3 -35.85 0.55 53.80
N PRO A 4 -35.85 1.88 53.86
CA PRO A 4 -36.70 2.69 52.99
C PRO A 4 -36.12 2.75 51.57
N ILE A 5 -36.93 2.34 50.58
CA ILE A 5 -36.63 2.52 49.16
C ILE A 5 -36.70 4.02 48.84
N ARG A 6 -35.55 4.65 48.59
CA ARG A 6 -35.48 6.05 48.12
C ARG A 6 -35.97 6.14 46.68
N ARG A 7 -37.02 6.93 46.45
CA ARG A 7 -37.47 7.29 45.09
C ARG A 7 -36.48 8.30 44.49
N LEU A 8 -35.97 7.99 43.30
CA LEU A 8 -35.04 8.87 42.57
C LEU A 8 -35.79 10.09 41.99
N PRO A 9 -35.18 11.28 41.97
CA PRO A 9 -35.82 12.51 41.49
C PRO A 9 -36.02 12.50 39.96
N PRO A 10 -37.10 13.10 39.43
CA PRO A 10 -37.45 13.05 38.00
C PRO A 10 -36.39 13.69 37.09
N LEU A 11 -35.60 14.64 37.61
CA LEU A 11 -34.47 15.25 36.90
C LEU A 11 -33.32 14.26 36.64
N ALA A 12 -33.09 13.30 37.54
CA ALA A 12 -32.06 12.28 37.33
C ALA A 12 -32.46 11.28 36.22
N ILE A 13 -33.76 11.04 36.04
CA ILE A 13 -34.30 10.22 34.95
C ILE A 13 -34.17 10.94 33.61
N GLY A 14 -34.40 12.25 33.58
CA GLY A 14 -34.24 13.08 32.37
C GLY A 14 -32.79 13.12 31.85
N CYS A 15 -31.81 13.35 32.74
CA CYS A 15 -30.39 13.35 32.35
C CYS A 15 -29.90 11.97 31.88
N ALA A 16 -30.41 10.89 32.48
CA ALA A 16 -30.08 9.53 32.05
C ALA A 16 -30.62 9.22 30.65
N LEU A 17 -31.81 9.72 30.28
CA LEU A 17 -32.37 9.52 28.94
C LEU A 17 -31.63 10.34 27.87
N VAL A 18 -31.21 11.57 28.15
CA VAL A 18 -30.42 12.38 27.20
C VAL A 18 -29.04 11.76 26.98
N ALA A 19 -28.37 11.28 28.04
CA ALA A 19 -27.11 10.56 27.93
C ALA A 19 -27.24 9.22 27.17
N LEU A 20 -28.40 8.56 27.21
CA LEU A 20 -28.65 7.33 26.47
C LEU A 20 -28.86 7.58 24.97
N THR A 21 -29.39 8.73 24.58
CA THR A 21 -29.63 9.07 23.15
C THR A 21 -28.38 9.49 22.38
N THR A 22 -27.32 9.96 23.05
CA THR A 22 -26.03 10.30 22.39
C THR A 22 -25.12 9.09 22.20
N VAL A 23 -25.45 7.94 22.81
CA VAL A 23 -24.76 6.65 22.66
C VAL A 23 -25.62 5.66 21.85
N LEU A 24 -26.34 6.15 20.84
CA LEU A 24 -26.86 5.25 19.83
C LEU A 24 -25.71 4.94 18.85
N PRO A 25 -25.29 3.68 18.70
CA PRO A 25 -24.34 3.32 17.66
C PRO A 25 -24.96 3.75 16.33
N ARG A 26 -24.30 4.69 15.63
CA ARG A 26 -24.70 5.00 14.26
C ARG A 26 -24.58 3.70 13.46
N PRO A 27 -25.61 3.27 12.74
CA PRO A 27 -25.42 2.19 11.78
C PRO A 27 -24.30 2.62 10.85
N ALA A 28 -23.24 1.82 10.73
CA ALA A 28 -22.30 1.99 9.65
C ALA A 28 -23.10 1.72 8.37
N TRP A 29 -23.30 2.76 7.56
CA TRP A 29 -23.96 2.58 6.28
C TRP A 29 -23.06 1.67 5.45
N ALA A 30 -23.60 0.54 5.06
CA ALA A 30 -23.03 -0.38 4.11
C ALA A 30 -22.91 0.36 2.77
N ASP A 31 -21.70 0.82 2.44
CA ASP A 31 -21.44 1.41 1.13
C ASP A 31 -20.78 0.34 0.25
N PRO A 32 -21.20 0.22 -1.02
CA PRO A 32 -20.49 -0.62 -1.98
C PRO A 32 -19.05 -0.13 -2.09
N ALA A 33 -18.12 -1.07 -2.21
CA ALA A 33 -16.73 -0.74 -2.48
C ALA A 33 -16.64 0.09 -3.76
N PRO A 34 -15.83 1.17 -3.79
CA PRO A 34 -15.55 1.87 -5.03
C PRO A 34 -15.00 0.90 -6.08
N SER A 35 -15.22 1.18 -7.36
CA SER A 35 -14.70 0.35 -8.45
C SER A 35 -13.18 0.18 -8.35
N PHE A 36 -12.68 -0.98 -8.78
CA PHE A 36 -11.24 -1.25 -8.78
C PHE A 36 -10.44 -0.15 -9.48
N GLN A 37 -10.95 0.37 -10.61
CA GLN A 37 -10.31 1.48 -11.34
C GLN A 37 -10.19 2.75 -10.50
N THR A 38 -11.25 3.12 -9.76
CA THR A 38 -11.21 4.29 -8.87
C THR A 38 -10.16 4.13 -7.77
N LEU A 39 -10.02 2.93 -7.22
CA LEU A 39 -9.00 2.64 -6.21
C LEU A 39 -7.59 2.65 -6.81
N LEU A 40 -7.43 2.15 -8.04
CA LEU A 40 -6.17 2.12 -8.76
C LEU A 40 -5.68 3.52 -9.14
N GLU A 41 -6.57 4.43 -9.56
CA GLU A 41 -6.24 5.85 -9.83
C GLU A 41 -5.63 6.55 -8.61
N ARG A 42 -6.01 6.11 -7.40
CA ARG A 42 -5.55 6.69 -6.13
C ARG A 42 -4.34 5.97 -5.55
N ILE A 43 -3.82 4.92 -6.20
CA ILE A 43 -2.74 4.08 -5.64
C ILE A 43 -1.46 4.86 -5.35
N GLY A 44 -1.20 5.95 -6.08
CA GLY A 44 -0.08 6.85 -5.85
C GLY A 44 -0.15 7.59 -4.50
N ALA A 45 -1.32 7.70 -3.88
CA ALA A 45 -1.50 8.27 -2.55
C ALA A 45 -1.42 7.21 -1.43
N SER A 46 -1.07 5.96 -1.74
CA SER A 46 -0.89 4.91 -0.72
C SER A 46 0.27 5.20 0.24
N PRO A 47 0.22 4.71 1.49
CA PRO A 47 1.32 4.89 2.44
C PRO A 47 2.67 4.39 1.93
N SER A 48 2.70 3.25 1.24
CA SER A 48 3.93 2.70 0.64
C SER A 48 4.47 3.54 -0.50
N ALA A 49 3.60 4.19 -1.29
CA ALA A 49 4.03 5.11 -2.33
C ALA A 49 4.60 6.40 -1.71
N ALA A 50 3.93 6.95 -0.70
CA ALA A 50 4.40 8.14 0.02
C ALA A 50 5.76 7.91 0.71
N GLU A 51 5.97 6.75 1.33
CA GLU A 51 7.27 6.36 1.89
C GLU A 51 8.35 6.33 0.80
N ALA A 52 8.06 5.69 -0.34
CA ALA A 52 9.02 5.55 -1.41
C ALA A 52 9.37 6.89 -2.08
N ASP A 53 8.39 7.79 -2.22
CA ASP A 53 8.61 9.17 -2.68
C ASP A 53 9.55 9.93 -1.72
N ALA A 54 9.31 9.85 -0.41
CA ALA A 54 10.18 10.47 0.59
C ALA A 54 11.62 9.91 0.58
N LEU A 55 11.77 8.61 0.35
CA LEU A 55 13.09 7.97 0.21
C LEU A 55 13.83 8.43 -1.04
N LEU A 56 13.11 8.62 -2.15
CA LEU A 56 13.66 9.21 -3.37
C LEU A 56 14.13 10.65 -3.13
N GLU A 57 13.29 11.50 -2.53
CA GLU A 57 13.65 12.87 -2.18
C GLU A 57 14.89 12.95 -1.29
N ALA A 58 14.97 12.06 -0.28
CA ALA A 58 16.14 11.95 0.58
C ALA A 58 17.40 11.54 -0.21
N ALA A 59 17.28 10.61 -1.16
CA ALA A 59 18.41 10.21 -2.00
C ALA A 59 18.86 11.35 -2.93
N GLU A 60 17.94 12.11 -3.51
CA GLU A 60 18.26 13.30 -4.31
C GLU A 60 18.93 14.40 -3.47
N ALA A 61 18.50 14.57 -2.22
CA ALA A 61 19.15 15.46 -1.26
C ALA A 61 20.60 15.03 -0.99
N ARG A 62 20.86 13.72 -0.83
CA ARG A 62 22.22 13.19 -0.70
C ARG A 62 23.06 13.45 -1.95
N VAL A 63 22.48 13.41 -3.15
CA VAL A 63 23.17 13.83 -4.39
C VAL A 63 23.57 15.30 -4.32
N ARG A 64 22.69 16.19 -3.83
CA ARG A 64 23.01 17.62 -3.66
C ARG A 64 24.14 17.81 -2.64
N GLN A 65 24.07 17.12 -1.51
CA GLN A 65 25.13 17.15 -0.48
C GLN A 65 26.46 16.61 -1.01
N ALA A 66 26.46 15.50 -1.75
CA ALA A 66 27.66 14.89 -2.32
C ALA A 66 28.41 15.84 -3.29
N ARG A 67 27.69 16.78 -3.92
CA ARG A 67 28.30 17.81 -4.78
C ARG A 67 29.01 18.90 -3.99
N VAL A 68 28.70 19.10 -2.72
CA VAL A 68 29.37 20.13 -1.90
C VAL A 68 30.79 19.66 -1.57
N ARG A 69 31.73 20.60 -1.46
CA ARG A 69 33.10 20.31 -0.99
C ARG A 69 33.05 20.06 0.53
N PRO A 70 33.93 19.21 1.08
CA PRO A 70 34.07 19.08 2.53
C PRO A 70 34.30 20.46 3.16
N ASN A 71 33.56 20.75 4.23
CA ASN A 71 33.77 21.98 5.00
C ASN A 71 35.10 21.86 5.76
N PRO A 72 35.92 22.91 5.82
CA PRO A 72 37.09 22.90 6.68
C PRO A 72 36.65 22.82 8.15
N THR A 73 37.45 22.14 8.98
CA THR A 73 37.25 22.07 10.42
C THR A 73 38.31 22.91 11.11
N ALA A 74 37.88 23.83 11.97
CA ALA A 74 38.77 24.57 12.86
C ALA A 74 38.55 24.05 14.28
N ALA A 75 39.63 23.71 14.98
CA ALA A 75 39.59 23.28 16.37
C ALA A 75 40.53 24.15 17.21
N LEU A 76 40.04 24.55 18.38
CA LEU A 76 40.81 25.27 19.38
C LEU A 76 40.95 24.35 20.59
N GLU A 77 42.19 24.00 20.92
CA GLU A 77 42.53 23.13 22.03
C GLU A 77 43.34 23.93 23.04
N ALA A 78 43.04 23.78 24.31
CA ALA A 78 43.79 24.38 25.40
C ALA A 78 44.26 23.27 26.34
N GLU A 79 45.57 23.08 26.42
CA GLU A 79 46.21 22.05 27.24
C GLU A 79 46.93 22.70 28.44
N ASN A 80 47.20 21.92 29.49
CA ASN A 80 47.91 22.37 30.70
C ASN A 80 47.27 23.57 31.44
N ALA A 81 46.02 23.91 31.13
CA ALA A 81 45.24 24.86 31.90
C ALA A 81 44.85 24.21 33.24
N PHE A 82 44.99 24.96 34.36
CA PHE A 82 44.56 24.54 35.71
C PHE A 82 45.35 23.37 36.34
N GLY A 83 46.68 23.31 36.12
CA GLY A 83 47.54 22.32 36.78
C GLY A 83 47.72 22.53 38.30
N SER A 84 48.45 21.64 38.96
CA SER A 84 48.78 21.73 40.40
C SER A 84 50.29 21.58 40.66
N GLY A 85 50.76 21.99 41.86
CA GLY A 85 52.19 21.99 42.20
C GLY A 85 52.98 23.00 41.36
N PRO A 86 54.18 22.66 40.85
CA PRO A 86 54.99 23.55 39.99
C PRO A 86 54.32 24.02 38.69
N PHE A 87 53.18 23.41 38.31
CA PHE A 87 52.42 23.73 37.09
C PHE A 87 51.08 24.42 37.41
N SER A 88 50.96 25.10 38.56
CA SER A 88 49.74 25.78 38.98
C SER A 88 49.38 26.99 38.10
N GLY A 89 48.09 27.26 37.92
CA GLY A 89 47.61 28.46 37.20
C GLY A 89 47.48 28.27 35.69
N TYR A 90 47.74 29.34 34.93
CA TYR A 90 47.72 29.33 33.45
C TYR A 90 49.10 29.52 32.83
N ASP A 91 50.14 29.60 33.66
CA ASP A 91 51.49 29.99 33.21
C ASP A 91 52.13 28.94 32.26
N ASN A 92 51.60 27.72 32.27
CA ASN A 92 51.99 26.63 31.36
C ASN A 92 50.88 26.25 30.37
N ALA A 93 49.79 27.03 30.28
CA ALA A 93 48.69 26.71 29.38
C ALA A 93 49.12 26.89 27.93
N GLU A 94 48.93 25.86 27.12
CA GLU A 94 49.19 25.88 25.69
C GLU A 94 47.87 25.97 24.95
N THR A 95 47.76 26.91 24.01
CA THR A 95 46.56 27.06 23.17
C THR A 95 46.93 26.79 21.72
N THR A 96 46.33 25.75 21.16
CA THR A 96 46.56 25.31 19.79
C THR A 96 45.32 25.56 18.95
N LEU A 97 45.45 26.36 17.89
CA LEU A 97 44.43 26.51 16.86
C LEU A 97 44.84 25.68 15.64
N SER A 98 44.03 24.68 15.28
CA SER A 98 44.23 23.86 14.10
C SER A 98 43.13 24.11 13.06
N LEU A 99 43.50 24.09 11.78
CA LEU A 99 42.58 24.17 10.64
C LEU A 99 42.87 22.99 9.70
N THR A 100 41.88 22.12 9.52
CA THR A 100 41.97 20.95 8.65
C THR A 100 41.04 21.09 7.46
N GLN A 101 41.54 20.78 6.26
CA GLN A 101 40.75 20.77 5.04
C GLN A 101 41.05 19.53 4.20
N ASP A 102 40.02 18.74 3.93
CA ASP A 102 40.12 17.58 3.06
C ASP A 102 40.19 18.01 1.57
N LEU A 103 41.31 17.69 0.94
CA LEU A 103 41.52 17.92 -0.49
C LEU A 103 41.13 16.67 -1.30
N GLU A 104 40.04 16.78 -2.06
CA GLU A 104 39.50 15.70 -2.89
C GLU A 104 40.22 15.60 -4.22
N LEU A 105 41.44 15.07 -4.19
CA LEU A 105 42.27 14.85 -5.37
C LEU A 105 41.80 13.63 -6.19
N TRP A 106 42.34 13.49 -7.40
CA TRP A 106 42.23 12.28 -8.24
C TRP A 106 40.79 11.84 -8.53
N GLY A 107 39.87 12.79 -8.73
CA GLY A 107 38.48 12.48 -9.09
C GLY A 107 37.62 11.91 -7.95
N ARG A 108 38.11 11.89 -6.69
CA ARG A 108 37.38 11.37 -5.52
C ARG A 108 35.99 12.00 -5.36
N ARG A 109 35.86 13.31 -5.60
CA ARG A 109 34.58 14.02 -5.62
C ARG A 109 33.62 13.47 -6.67
N GLY A 110 34.12 13.26 -7.88
CA GLY A 110 33.34 12.68 -8.98
C GLY A 110 32.83 11.29 -8.62
N ALA A 111 33.70 10.43 -8.08
CA ALA A 111 33.32 9.11 -7.62
C ALA A 111 32.23 9.15 -6.54
N ARG A 112 32.34 10.04 -5.53
CA ARG A 112 31.28 10.21 -4.51
C ARG A 112 29.95 10.63 -5.13
N VAL A 113 29.98 11.60 -6.05
CA VAL A 113 28.76 12.08 -6.73
C VAL A 113 28.13 10.98 -7.58
N GLU A 114 28.93 10.17 -8.27
CA GLU A 114 28.42 9.05 -9.07
C GLU A 114 27.78 7.95 -8.20
N VAL A 115 28.38 7.64 -7.04
CA VAL A 115 27.76 6.71 -6.07
C VAL A 115 26.40 7.25 -5.61
N ALA A 116 26.35 8.51 -5.16
CA ALA A 116 25.09 9.11 -4.72
C ALA A 116 24.03 9.13 -5.84
N ARG A 117 24.43 9.37 -7.10
CA ARG A 117 23.54 9.31 -8.26
C ARG A 117 23.00 7.91 -8.52
N ALA A 118 23.84 6.89 -8.41
CA ALA A 118 23.43 5.50 -8.56
C ALA A 118 22.45 5.08 -7.44
N GLU A 119 22.67 5.55 -6.22
CA GLU A 119 21.75 5.35 -5.09
C GLU A 119 20.39 6.03 -5.33
N ALA A 120 20.38 7.28 -5.82
CA ALA A 120 19.15 7.97 -6.21
C ALA A 120 18.42 7.24 -7.35
N GLY A 121 19.14 6.76 -8.36
CA GLY A 121 18.56 5.92 -9.42
C GLY A 121 17.94 4.63 -8.88
N THR A 122 18.56 4.01 -7.87
CA THR A 122 18.00 2.83 -7.20
C THR A 122 16.74 3.19 -6.39
N ALA A 123 16.74 4.34 -5.71
CA ALA A 123 15.57 4.82 -4.99
C ALA A 123 14.38 5.07 -5.93
N ALA A 124 14.63 5.64 -7.11
CA ALA A 124 13.59 5.83 -8.14
C ALA A 124 12.98 4.49 -8.61
N LEU A 125 13.82 3.49 -8.90
CA LEU A 125 13.33 2.15 -9.27
C LEU A 125 12.52 1.49 -8.14
N ARG A 126 12.95 1.67 -6.88
CA ARG A 126 12.19 1.16 -5.72
C ARG A 126 10.84 1.86 -5.56
N ARG A 127 10.77 3.15 -5.87
CA ARG A 127 9.51 3.90 -5.88
C ARG A 127 8.56 3.35 -6.94
N ASP A 128 9.04 3.12 -8.15
CA ASP A 128 8.21 2.53 -9.20
C ASP A 128 7.75 1.12 -8.83
N GLN A 129 8.64 0.32 -8.23
CA GLN A 129 8.29 -1.00 -7.71
C GLN A 129 7.23 -0.92 -6.61
N ALA A 130 7.34 0.02 -5.66
CA ALA A 130 6.38 0.16 -4.56
C ALA A 130 4.96 0.45 -5.07
N VAL A 131 4.82 1.23 -6.15
CA VAL A 131 3.53 1.50 -6.79
C VAL A 131 2.96 0.24 -7.45
N VAL A 132 3.80 -0.51 -8.16
CA VAL A 132 3.38 -1.77 -8.80
C VAL A 132 2.98 -2.83 -7.75
N ASP A 133 3.77 -2.97 -6.69
CA ASP A 133 3.49 -3.91 -5.60
C ASP A 133 2.19 -3.54 -4.86
N ALA A 134 1.94 -2.24 -4.65
CA ALA A 134 0.69 -1.74 -4.07
C ALA A 134 -0.52 -2.03 -4.97
N ALA A 135 -0.41 -1.78 -6.27
CA ALA A 135 -1.45 -2.08 -7.25
C ALA A 135 -1.76 -3.58 -7.31
N GLY A 136 -0.73 -4.44 -7.32
CA GLY A 136 -0.89 -5.89 -7.31
C GLY A 136 -1.57 -6.40 -6.04
N ARG A 137 -1.18 -5.86 -4.87
CA ARG A 137 -1.83 -6.19 -3.60
C ARG A 137 -3.30 -5.77 -3.59
N LEU A 138 -3.61 -4.57 -4.08
CA LEU A 138 -4.98 -4.09 -4.20
C LEU A 138 -5.82 -5.02 -5.10
N ALA A 139 -5.30 -5.39 -6.28
CA ALA A 139 -5.99 -6.28 -7.21
C ALA A 139 -6.31 -7.65 -6.59
N LEU A 140 -5.34 -8.25 -5.90
CA LEU A 140 -5.54 -9.54 -5.21
C LEU A 140 -6.64 -9.44 -4.14
N VAL A 141 -6.56 -8.43 -3.27
CA VAL A 141 -7.52 -8.29 -2.17
C VAL A 141 -8.93 -7.96 -2.68
N TYR A 142 -9.03 -7.18 -3.75
CA TYR A 142 -10.32 -6.89 -4.41
C TYR A 142 -10.93 -8.18 -4.98
N ALA A 143 -10.15 -8.95 -5.74
CA ALA A 143 -10.60 -10.22 -6.32
C ALA A 143 -10.97 -11.25 -5.23
N GLU A 144 -10.24 -11.30 -4.12
CA GLU A 144 -10.58 -12.15 -2.97
C GLU A 144 -11.90 -11.75 -2.33
N ALA A 145 -12.15 -10.45 -2.13
CA ALA A 145 -13.40 -9.95 -1.58
C ALA A 145 -14.59 -10.30 -2.50
N GLU A 146 -14.45 -10.09 -3.80
CA GLU A 146 -15.48 -10.44 -4.78
C GLU A 146 -15.73 -11.96 -4.84
N ALA A 147 -14.67 -12.76 -4.83
CA ALA A 147 -14.81 -14.22 -4.80
C ALA A 147 -15.50 -14.70 -3.52
N ALA A 148 -15.19 -14.10 -2.36
CA ALA A 148 -15.82 -14.44 -1.10
C ALA A 148 -17.31 -14.04 -1.06
N GLU A 149 -17.67 -12.89 -1.61
CA GLU A 149 -19.07 -12.47 -1.78
C GLU A 149 -19.85 -13.46 -2.67
N ARG A 150 -19.28 -13.88 -3.80
CA ARG A 150 -19.89 -14.89 -4.68
C ARG A 150 -20.06 -16.24 -3.98
N ARG A 151 -19.06 -16.69 -3.21
CA ARG A 151 -19.14 -17.94 -2.43
C ARG A 151 -20.23 -17.88 -1.37
N PHE A 152 -20.37 -16.74 -0.69
CA PHE A 152 -21.45 -16.53 0.26
C PHE A 152 -22.83 -16.61 -0.42
N ALA A 153 -23.01 -15.98 -1.58
CA ALA A 153 -24.25 -16.07 -2.36
C ALA A 153 -24.58 -17.51 -2.75
N LEU A 154 -23.59 -18.28 -3.25
CA LEU A 154 -23.77 -19.70 -3.58
C LEU A 154 -24.10 -20.55 -2.35
N ALA A 155 -23.52 -20.26 -1.19
CA ALA A 155 -23.81 -20.97 0.05
C ALA A 155 -25.24 -20.68 0.57
N GLU A 156 -25.73 -19.45 0.41
CA GLU A 156 -27.13 -19.09 0.69
C GLU A 156 -28.10 -19.83 -0.23
N GLU A 157 -27.83 -19.89 -1.53
CA GLU A 157 -28.65 -20.65 -2.49
C GLU A 157 -28.66 -22.15 -2.15
N ALA A 158 -27.49 -22.74 -1.88
CA ALA A 158 -27.36 -24.13 -1.48
C ALA A 158 -28.12 -24.42 -0.18
N LEU A 159 -28.06 -23.52 0.80
CA LEU A 159 -28.82 -23.64 2.04
C LEU A 159 -30.33 -23.64 1.78
N GLY A 160 -30.81 -22.75 0.92
CA GLY A 160 -32.22 -22.69 0.51
C GLY A 160 -32.71 -24.00 -0.09
N LEU A 161 -31.92 -24.58 -1.01
CA LEU A 161 -32.21 -25.87 -1.64
C LEU A 161 -32.21 -27.01 -0.62
N THR A 162 -31.18 -27.14 0.22
CA THR A 162 -31.07 -28.22 1.21
C THR A 162 -32.18 -28.16 2.26
N ILE A 163 -32.64 -26.96 2.66
CA ILE A 163 -33.80 -26.82 3.55
C ILE A 163 -35.08 -27.28 2.86
N ALA A 164 -35.27 -26.96 1.58
CA ALA A 164 -36.43 -27.40 0.81
C ALA A 164 -36.45 -28.93 0.68
N ASP A 165 -35.30 -29.54 0.37
CA ASP A 165 -35.12 -31.00 0.29
C ASP A 165 -35.38 -31.67 1.64
N ALA A 166 -34.87 -31.11 2.74
CA ALA A 166 -35.13 -31.62 4.08
C ALA A 166 -36.61 -31.59 4.45
N ARG A 167 -37.33 -30.52 4.10
CA ARG A 167 -38.78 -30.44 4.32
C ARG A 167 -39.52 -31.48 3.50
N ALA A 168 -39.15 -31.69 2.24
CA ALA A 168 -39.78 -32.69 1.39
C ALA A 168 -39.60 -34.12 1.94
N ALA A 169 -38.38 -34.47 2.39
CA ALA A 169 -38.11 -35.76 3.01
C ALA A 169 -38.93 -35.96 4.30
N LEU A 170 -39.02 -34.94 5.17
CA LEU A 170 -39.81 -35.01 6.39
C LEU A 170 -41.30 -35.26 6.12
N VAL A 171 -41.88 -34.61 5.11
CA VAL A 171 -43.28 -34.86 4.70
C VAL A 171 -43.47 -36.30 4.23
N LEU A 172 -42.55 -36.86 3.44
CA LEU A 172 -42.64 -38.26 3.00
C LEU A 172 -42.52 -39.26 4.15
N VAL A 173 -41.71 -38.94 5.16
CA VAL A 173 -41.62 -39.74 6.40
C VAL A 173 -42.91 -39.68 7.20
N GLU A 174 -43.53 -38.50 7.32
CA GLU A 174 -44.84 -38.31 7.99
C GLU A 174 -45.96 -39.08 7.28
N GLU A 175 -45.94 -39.13 5.95
CA GLU A 175 -46.86 -39.94 5.13
C GLU A 175 -46.56 -41.45 5.19
N GLY A 176 -45.48 -41.87 5.87
CA GLY A 176 -45.05 -43.27 5.95
C GLY A 176 -44.48 -43.82 4.64
N ARG A 177 -44.08 -42.94 3.71
CA ARG A 177 -43.52 -43.28 2.39
C ARG A 177 -41.99 -43.40 2.41
N GLU A 178 -41.34 -42.89 3.46
CA GLU A 178 -39.90 -42.99 3.68
C GLU A 178 -39.53 -43.42 5.12
N PRO A 179 -38.34 -43.99 5.35
CA PRO A 179 -37.88 -44.36 6.70
C PRO A 179 -37.49 -43.14 7.55
N LEU A 180 -37.71 -43.20 8.87
CA LEU A 180 -37.29 -42.16 9.83
C LEU A 180 -35.82 -41.75 9.70
N LEU A 181 -34.93 -42.70 9.37
CA LEU A 181 -33.50 -42.42 9.15
C LEU A 181 -33.28 -41.39 8.04
N ARG A 182 -34.09 -41.40 6.98
CA ARG A 182 -33.97 -40.46 5.87
C ARG A 182 -34.26 -39.02 6.32
N GLY A 183 -35.24 -38.83 7.20
CA GLY A 183 -35.55 -37.54 7.82
C GLY A 183 -34.39 -37.02 8.67
N ILE A 184 -33.82 -37.87 9.53
CA ILE A 184 -32.65 -37.51 10.37
C ILE A 184 -31.44 -37.13 9.51
N GLN A 185 -31.20 -37.87 8.41
CA GLN A 185 -30.15 -37.54 7.44
C GLN A 185 -30.40 -36.17 6.80
N ALA A 186 -31.63 -35.88 6.37
CA ALA A 186 -31.97 -34.62 5.72
C ALA A 186 -31.83 -33.42 6.67
N GLU A 187 -32.22 -33.58 7.94
CA GLU A 187 -31.98 -32.56 8.97
C GLU A 187 -30.48 -32.33 9.22
N SER A 188 -29.69 -33.39 9.21
CA SER A 188 -28.22 -33.31 9.35
C SER A 188 -27.57 -32.59 8.17
N GLU A 189 -28.03 -32.87 6.95
CA GLU A 189 -27.61 -32.17 5.72
C GLU A 189 -27.97 -30.67 5.79
N ALA A 190 -29.18 -30.32 6.25
CA ALA A 190 -29.58 -28.93 6.42
C ALA A 190 -28.76 -28.21 7.52
N ALA A 191 -28.43 -28.90 8.61
CA ALA A 191 -27.55 -28.35 9.65
C ALA A 191 -26.13 -28.10 9.12
N ALA A 192 -25.59 -29.02 8.31
CA ALA A 192 -24.29 -28.84 7.66
C ALA A 192 -24.30 -27.67 6.67
N ALA A 193 -25.35 -27.54 5.85
CA ALA A 193 -25.49 -26.42 4.92
C ALA A 193 -25.56 -25.06 5.63
N ARG A 194 -26.21 -24.99 6.81
CA ARG A 194 -26.22 -23.77 7.64
C ARG A 194 -24.80 -23.40 8.09
N ALA A 195 -24.04 -24.38 8.56
CA ALA A 195 -22.66 -24.17 8.98
C ALA A 195 -21.78 -23.68 7.82
N THR A 196 -21.91 -24.27 6.63
CA THR A 196 -21.19 -23.81 5.42
C THR A 196 -21.54 -22.37 5.05
N ARG A 197 -22.81 -21.96 5.16
CA ARG A 197 -23.22 -20.57 4.92
C ARG A 197 -22.65 -19.62 5.96
N ASP A 198 -22.68 -19.99 7.24
CA ASP A 198 -22.08 -19.20 8.33
C ASP A 198 -20.56 -19.02 8.13
N GLU A 199 -19.86 -20.08 7.69
CA GLU A 199 -18.43 -20.03 7.35
C GLU A 199 -18.16 -19.11 6.17
N ALA A 200 -18.91 -19.26 5.06
CA ALA A 200 -18.77 -18.39 3.89
C ALA A 200 -19.07 -16.92 4.22
N GLN A 201 -19.99 -16.65 5.13
CA GLN A 201 -20.27 -15.30 5.62
C GLN A 201 -19.07 -14.72 6.38
N ALA A 202 -18.46 -15.51 7.28
CA ALA A 202 -17.28 -15.07 8.02
C ALA A 202 -16.08 -14.82 7.09
N GLU A 203 -15.88 -15.67 6.08
CA GLU A 203 -14.86 -15.46 5.04
C GLU A 203 -15.08 -14.17 4.25
N ARG A 204 -16.32 -13.92 3.83
CA ARG A 204 -16.73 -12.68 3.16
C ARG A 204 -16.40 -11.46 4.01
N ASP A 205 -16.85 -11.46 5.27
CA ASP A 205 -16.64 -10.34 6.19
C ASP A 205 -15.14 -10.08 6.43
N ALA A 206 -14.35 -11.14 6.58
CA ALA A 206 -12.90 -11.04 6.70
C ALA A 206 -12.24 -10.49 5.43
N ALA A 207 -12.71 -10.88 4.24
CA ALA A 207 -12.18 -10.38 2.97
C ALA A 207 -12.48 -8.89 2.77
N PHE A 208 -13.70 -8.44 3.09
CA PHE A 208 -14.07 -7.02 3.07
C PHE A 208 -13.29 -6.18 4.09
N ALA A 209 -13.02 -6.71 5.28
CA ALA A 209 -12.16 -6.05 6.26
C ALA A 209 -10.73 -5.84 5.72
N ARG A 210 -10.17 -6.86 5.04
CA ARG A 210 -8.86 -6.73 4.36
C ARG A 210 -8.89 -5.69 3.24
N LEU A 211 -9.93 -5.69 2.41
CA LEU A 211 -10.10 -4.70 1.34
C LEU A 211 -10.17 -3.28 1.91
N THR A 212 -11.00 -3.07 2.92
CA THR A 212 -11.15 -1.78 3.61
C THR A 212 -9.80 -1.28 4.13
N ALA A 213 -8.99 -2.16 4.74
CA ALA A 213 -7.68 -1.82 5.27
C ALA A 213 -6.66 -1.49 4.16
N VAL A 214 -6.56 -2.31 3.10
CA VAL A 214 -5.59 -2.10 2.02
C VAL A 214 -5.92 -0.89 1.16
N ALA A 215 -7.20 -0.67 0.87
CA ALA A 215 -7.67 0.48 0.11
C ALA A 215 -7.80 1.76 0.97
N MET A 216 -7.52 1.67 2.28
CA MET A 216 -7.60 2.79 3.23
C MET A 216 -8.97 3.50 3.18
N LEU A 217 -10.05 2.72 3.09
CA LEU A 217 -11.39 3.28 3.01
C LEU A 217 -11.81 3.86 4.36
N PRO A 218 -12.44 5.06 4.38
CA PRO A 218 -12.92 5.67 5.62
C PRO A 218 -14.13 4.94 6.20
N THR A 219 -14.85 4.20 5.37
CA THR A 219 -16.01 3.38 5.72
C THR A 219 -15.75 1.93 5.34
N PRO A 220 -16.27 0.96 6.12
CA PRO A 220 -16.11 -0.45 5.81
C PRO A 220 -16.91 -0.80 4.54
N ALA A 221 -16.23 -1.40 3.56
CA ALA A 221 -16.89 -1.98 2.40
C ALA A 221 -17.65 -3.25 2.80
N THR A 222 -18.82 -3.49 2.23
CA THR A 222 -19.65 -4.67 2.54
C THR A 222 -20.27 -5.35 1.31
N SER A 223 -20.11 -4.76 0.13
CA SER A 223 -20.55 -5.31 -1.16
C SER A 223 -19.69 -4.78 -2.30
N ILE A 224 -19.68 -5.47 -3.43
CA ILE A 224 -19.01 -5.04 -4.66
C ILE A 224 -20.04 -4.86 -5.78
N ALA A 225 -20.19 -3.62 -6.26
CA ALA A 225 -21.12 -3.30 -7.35
C ALA A 225 -20.52 -3.52 -8.73
N ASP A 226 -19.23 -3.23 -8.90
CA ASP A 226 -18.51 -3.33 -10.16
C ASP A 226 -17.58 -4.55 -10.13
N SER A 227 -17.84 -5.54 -10.99
CA SER A 227 -17.05 -6.77 -11.01
C SER A 227 -15.68 -6.56 -11.65
N LEU A 228 -14.63 -6.98 -10.95
CA LEU A 228 -13.29 -7.12 -11.52
C LEU A 228 -13.11 -8.49 -12.21
N LEU A 229 -13.79 -9.53 -11.70
CA LEU A 229 -13.66 -10.90 -12.20
C LEU A 229 -14.33 -11.12 -13.56
N ASP A 230 -15.39 -10.37 -13.86
CA ASP A 230 -16.12 -10.46 -15.12
C ASP A 230 -15.56 -9.54 -16.21
N ASP A 231 -14.73 -8.57 -15.83
CA ASP A 231 -13.98 -7.73 -16.76
C ASP A 231 -12.93 -8.59 -17.48
N ALA A 232 -13.19 -8.90 -18.76
CA ALA A 232 -12.22 -9.59 -19.60
C ALA A 232 -10.91 -8.77 -19.60
N PRO A 233 -9.75 -9.38 -19.30
CA PRO A 233 -8.51 -8.63 -19.25
C PRO A 233 -8.31 -7.97 -20.61
N LEU A 234 -8.17 -6.64 -20.61
CA LEU A 234 -7.64 -5.93 -21.77
C LEU A 234 -6.30 -6.61 -22.07
N ARG A 235 -6.29 -7.43 -23.12
CA ARG A 235 -5.05 -7.88 -23.73
C ARG A 235 -4.42 -6.64 -24.32
N THR A 236 -3.76 -5.83 -23.50
CA THR A 236 -2.66 -5.02 -23.99
C THR A 236 -1.68 -6.04 -24.56
N PRO A 237 -1.40 -6.01 -25.88
CA PRO A 237 -0.22 -6.70 -26.36
C PRO A 237 0.90 -6.22 -25.46
N LEU A 238 1.64 -7.16 -24.86
CA LEU A 238 2.92 -6.83 -24.24
C LEU A 238 3.77 -6.27 -25.38
N GLU A 239 3.65 -4.97 -25.62
CA GLU A 239 4.45 -4.28 -26.60
C GLU A 239 5.86 -4.49 -26.11
N ALA A 240 6.60 -5.29 -26.88
CA ALA A 240 7.84 -5.90 -26.46
C ALA A 240 8.69 -4.83 -25.80
N ALA A 241 8.89 -4.95 -24.48
CA ALA A 241 9.68 -4.03 -23.70
C ALA A 241 10.95 -3.71 -24.51
N PRO A 242 11.23 -2.44 -24.87
CA PRO A 242 12.35 -2.10 -25.73
C PRO A 242 13.58 -2.75 -25.10
N GLY A 243 14.13 -3.72 -25.85
CA GLY A 243 14.93 -4.80 -25.30
C GLY A 243 15.91 -4.29 -24.25
N ARG A 244 15.87 -4.88 -23.05
CA ARG A 244 16.90 -4.71 -22.02
C ARG A 244 18.24 -4.76 -22.74
N ARG A 245 18.88 -3.61 -22.98
CA ARG A 245 20.28 -3.59 -23.35
C ARG A 245 20.96 -4.14 -22.13
N ARG A 246 21.34 -5.42 -22.19
CA ARG A 246 22.24 -6.01 -21.21
C ARG A 246 23.44 -5.08 -21.18
N CYS A 247 23.64 -4.36 -20.08
CA CYS A 247 24.93 -3.77 -19.79
C CYS A 247 25.90 -4.95 -19.76
N ALA A 248 26.65 -5.14 -20.85
CA ALA A 248 27.73 -6.11 -20.86
C ALA A 248 28.71 -5.65 -19.79
N SER A 249 28.85 -6.43 -18.71
CA SER A 249 29.96 -6.26 -17.80
C SER A 249 31.25 -6.36 -18.61
N PRO A 250 32.24 -5.49 -18.41
CA PRO A 250 33.52 -5.65 -19.07
C PRO A 250 34.12 -6.96 -18.56
N ARG A 251 34.28 -7.94 -19.46
CA ARG A 251 34.97 -9.20 -19.15
C ARG A 251 36.38 -8.86 -18.68
N PRO A 252 36.83 -9.33 -17.51
CA PRO A 252 38.21 -9.16 -17.09
C PRO A 252 39.04 -10.23 -17.82
N ASN A 253 39.48 -9.91 -19.04
CA ASN A 253 40.68 -10.41 -19.71
C ASN A 253 40.51 -10.37 -21.23
N ALA A 254 41.02 -9.31 -21.84
CA ALA A 254 41.57 -9.37 -23.19
C ALA A 254 42.81 -8.48 -23.20
N ARG A 255 43.96 -9.07 -23.52
CA ARG A 255 45.25 -8.41 -23.64
C ARG A 255 45.14 -7.21 -24.57
N ARG A 256 45.64 -6.05 -24.12
CA ARG A 256 45.82 -4.84 -24.94
C ARG A 256 46.77 -5.13 -26.10
N PRO A 257 46.52 -4.57 -27.28
CA PRO A 257 47.54 -3.92 -28.07
C PRO A 257 47.43 -2.39 -27.90
N SER A 258 48.59 -1.76 -27.92
CA SER A 258 48.83 -0.32 -27.79
C SER A 258 48.20 0.50 -28.93
N GLY A 259 47.60 1.63 -28.57
CA GLY A 259 47.36 2.77 -29.47
C GLY A 259 45.92 2.87 -30.00
N GLY A 260 45.16 3.83 -29.45
CA GLY A 260 43.84 4.22 -29.96
C GLY A 260 42.86 4.56 -28.84
N SER A 261 42.51 5.84 -28.69
CA SER A 261 41.51 6.34 -27.75
C SER A 261 40.12 5.75 -28.05
N PRO A 262 39.38 5.19 -27.07
CA PRO A 262 37.98 4.88 -27.27
C PRO A 262 37.12 6.07 -26.83
N SER A 263 36.55 6.78 -27.78
CA SER A 263 35.38 7.61 -27.56
C SER A 263 34.19 6.71 -27.21
N SER A 264 33.80 6.67 -25.93
CA SER A 264 32.56 6.01 -25.49
C SER A 264 31.34 6.85 -25.86
N GLY A 265 30.93 6.76 -27.13
CA GLY A 265 29.73 7.40 -27.64
C GLY A 265 28.47 6.66 -27.20
N CYS A 266 27.87 7.07 -26.07
CA CYS A 266 26.43 6.90 -25.88
C CYS A 266 25.72 8.02 -26.66
N ALA A 267 25.29 7.72 -27.88
CA ALA A 267 24.45 8.62 -28.66
C ALA A 267 23.12 8.84 -27.93
N ARG A 268 22.84 10.10 -27.58
CA ARG A 268 21.54 10.55 -27.07
C ARG A 268 20.50 10.43 -28.19
N GLY A 269 19.58 9.49 -28.08
CA GLY A 269 18.34 9.52 -28.86
C GLY A 269 17.47 10.68 -28.35
N ARG A 270 17.28 11.71 -29.18
CA ARG A 270 16.28 12.75 -28.94
C ARG A 270 14.90 12.12 -29.12
N MET A 271 14.03 12.27 -28.13
CA MET A 271 12.60 11.98 -28.27
C MET A 271 11.96 13.13 -29.05
N SER A 272 11.45 12.82 -30.24
CA SER A 272 10.53 13.69 -30.96
C SER A 272 9.13 13.51 -30.37
N ALA A 273 8.52 14.60 -29.92
CA ALA A 273 7.12 14.63 -29.49
C ALA A 273 6.18 14.37 -30.68
N PRO A 274 5.05 13.64 -30.52
CA PRO A 274 4.03 13.58 -31.55
C PRO A 274 3.22 14.88 -31.58
N ALA A 275 3.03 15.41 -32.78
CA ALA A 275 2.21 16.58 -33.08
C ALA A 275 0.74 16.31 -32.76
N SER A 276 0.13 17.17 -31.94
CA SER A 276 -1.31 17.24 -31.74
C SER A 276 -1.98 17.79 -33.00
N ALA A 277 -2.77 16.96 -33.68
CA ALA A 277 -3.63 17.37 -34.76
C ALA A 277 -4.81 18.19 -34.20
N SER A 278 -4.90 19.43 -34.64
CA SER A 278 -6.02 20.35 -34.42
C SER A 278 -7.29 19.85 -35.13
N GLY A 279 -8.29 19.42 -34.36
CA GLY A 279 -9.64 19.12 -34.84
C GLY A 279 -10.61 20.21 -34.42
N ASP A 280 -10.78 21.20 -35.29
CA ASP A 280 -11.72 22.31 -35.15
C ASP A 280 -13.16 21.80 -35.33
N THR A 281 -13.96 21.78 -34.26
CA THR A 281 -15.38 21.37 -34.33
C THR A 281 -16.28 22.44 -33.73
N LYS A 282 -16.87 23.24 -34.63
CA LYS A 282 -17.81 24.34 -34.34
C LYS A 282 -19.21 23.78 -34.00
N PRO A 283 -19.89 24.22 -32.93
CA PRO A 283 -21.27 23.80 -32.67
C PRO A 283 -22.27 24.59 -33.53
N ARG A 284 -23.11 23.87 -34.28
CA ARG A 284 -24.34 24.40 -34.91
C ARG A 284 -25.48 24.32 -33.89
N THR A 285 -26.09 25.46 -33.59
CA THR A 285 -27.40 25.57 -32.93
C THR A 285 -28.52 25.22 -33.91
N PRO A 286 -29.61 24.60 -33.45
CA PRO A 286 -30.89 24.68 -34.15
C PRO A 286 -31.89 25.54 -33.36
N ARG A 287 -32.51 26.48 -34.08
CA ARG A 287 -33.81 27.09 -33.75
C ARG A 287 -34.75 26.83 -34.94
N PRO A 288 -36.06 26.73 -34.71
CA PRO A 288 -36.89 27.93 -34.75
C PRO A 288 -37.21 28.50 -33.38
#